data_AF-A0A4Q7U0N7-F1
#
_entry.id   AF-A0A4Q7U0N7-F1
#
_cell.length_a   1.000
_cell.length_b   1.000
_cell.length_c   1.000
_cell.angle_alpha   90.00
_cell.angle_beta   90.00
_cell.angle_gamma   90.00
#
_symmetry.space_group_name_H-M   'P 1'
#
loop_
_entity.id
_entity.type
_entity.pdbx_description
1 polymer ?
#
loop_
_entity_poly.entity_id
_entity_poly.type
_entity_poly.pdbx_seq_one_letter_code
_entity_poly.pdbx_strand_id
1 'polypeptide(L)'
;MIAALAGALTLAALFPANAAGDWSRAADPWENAREHIIEDSSSAAPDMRPLPESITLLEQPEEDLFFYAATTEGGGVLLGVVDASGGGVTCGSLADSTEVECGFGFAEPELHGAAWVERAPAAPNGFHHELRFFGSEAEYTAYFAALPESA
;
A
#
# COMPACT_ATOMS: atom_id res chain seq x y z
N MET A 1 -11.24 -51.48 -38.16
CA MET A 1 -11.10 -50.02 -38.38
C MET A 1 -12.36 -49.36 -37.86
N ILE A 2 -12.24 -48.22 -37.17
CA ILE A 2 -13.32 -47.35 -36.65
C ILE A 2 -13.87 -47.72 -35.24
N ALA A 3 -13.19 -47.21 -34.21
CA ALA A 3 -13.79 -46.82 -32.92
C ALA A 3 -12.78 -45.98 -32.11
N ALA A 4 -12.42 -44.79 -32.59
CA ALA A 4 -11.48 -43.90 -31.90
C ALA A 4 -11.77 -42.41 -32.15
N LEU A 5 -13.04 -42.00 -32.23
CA LEU A 5 -13.41 -40.62 -32.55
C LEU A 5 -14.44 -39.97 -31.60
N ALA A 6 -14.78 -40.60 -30.47
CA ALA A 6 -15.79 -40.06 -29.54
C ALA A 6 -15.23 -39.39 -28.28
N GLY A 7 -13.93 -39.50 -27.99
CA GLY A 7 -13.36 -39.06 -26.71
C GLY A 7 -12.81 -37.62 -26.65
N ALA A 8 -12.57 -36.97 -27.79
CA ALA A 8 -11.87 -35.68 -27.83
C ALA A 8 -12.79 -34.45 -27.82
N LEU A 9 -14.08 -34.61 -28.12
CA LEU A 9 -15.02 -33.49 -28.26
C LEU A 9 -15.67 -33.03 -26.94
N THR A 10 -15.64 -33.85 -25.88
CA THR A 10 -16.23 -33.49 -24.58
C THR A 10 -15.32 -32.64 -23.70
N LEU A 11 -13.99 -32.71 -23.88
CA LEU A 11 -13.06 -31.85 -23.14
C LEU A 11 -13.15 -30.39 -23.60
N ALA A 12 -13.29 -30.12 -24.90
CA ALA A 12 -13.37 -28.76 -25.43
C ALA A 12 -14.64 -27.99 -24.98
N ALA A 13 -15.73 -28.68 -24.64
CA ALA A 13 -16.98 -28.06 -24.21
C ALA A 13 -16.98 -27.63 -22.72
N LEU A 14 -16.00 -28.06 -21.92
CA LEU A 14 -15.88 -27.70 -20.49
C LEU A 14 -14.92 -26.51 -20.25
N PHE A 15 -14.23 -26.03 -21.28
CA PHE A 15 -13.29 -24.91 -21.16
C PHE A 15 -13.80 -23.49 -21.46
N PRO A 16 -15.04 -23.21 -21.94
CA PRO A 16 -15.42 -21.81 -22.15
C PRO A 16 -15.82 -21.09 -20.85
N ALA A 17 -16.07 -21.83 -19.75
CA ALA A 17 -16.43 -21.23 -18.46
C ALA A 17 -15.22 -20.90 -17.55
N ASN A 18 -14.04 -21.44 -17.83
CA ASN A 18 -12.83 -21.21 -17.02
C ASN A 18 -11.78 -20.31 -17.71
N ALA A 19 -11.94 -20.01 -19.00
CA ALA A 19 -11.04 -19.11 -19.73
C ALA A 19 -11.28 -17.62 -19.44
N ALA A 20 -12.42 -17.26 -18.84
CA ALA A 20 -12.71 -15.94 -18.30
C ALA A 20 -12.61 -15.92 -16.75
N GLY A 21 -11.87 -16.87 -16.17
CA GLY A 21 -11.60 -16.89 -14.73
C GLY A 21 -10.56 -15.83 -14.35
N ASP A 22 -10.60 -15.42 -13.08
CA ASP A 22 -9.72 -14.41 -12.46
C ASP A 22 -8.22 -14.53 -12.78
N TRP A 23 -7.77 -15.70 -13.24
CA TRP A 23 -6.44 -15.99 -13.79
C TRP A 23 -5.97 -15.05 -14.90
N SER A 24 -6.88 -14.41 -15.64
CA SER A 24 -6.56 -13.45 -16.72
C SER A 24 -6.85 -12.00 -16.37
N ARG A 25 -7.39 -11.72 -15.18
CA ARG A 25 -7.57 -10.35 -14.71
C ARG A 25 -6.17 -9.80 -14.39
N ALA A 26 -5.83 -8.64 -14.98
CA ALA A 26 -4.64 -7.93 -14.54
C ALA A 26 -4.76 -7.72 -13.02
N ALA A 27 -3.73 -8.14 -12.27
CA ALA A 27 -3.69 -7.94 -10.83
C ALA A 27 -3.90 -6.44 -10.57
N ASP A 28 -4.77 -6.12 -9.61
CA ASP A 28 -4.95 -4.75 -9.17
C ASP A 28 -3.59 -4.23 -8.67
N PRO A 29 -3.03 -3.15 -9.25
CA PRO A 29 -1.73 -2.62 -8.85
C PRO A 29 -1.62 -2.37 -7.35
N TRP A 30 -2.72 -1.97 -6.71
CA TRP A 30 -2.77 -1.80 -5.26
C TRP A 30 -2.65 -3.13 -4.51
N GLU A 31 -3.37 -4.18 -4.93
CA GLU A 31 -3.26 -5.49 -4.27
C GLU A 31 -1.85 -6.07 -4.43
N ASN A 32 -1.19 -5.84 -5.55
CA ASN A 32 0.22 -6.23 -5.73
C ASN A 32 1.14 -5.47 -4.77
N ALA A 33 0.99 -4.14 -4.67
CA ALA A 33 1.74 -3.33 -3.71
C ALA A 33 1.50 -3.80 -2.27
N ARG A 34 0.24 -4.11 -1.92
CA ARG A 34 -0.15 -4.64 -0.60
C ARG A 34 0.50 -5.97 -0.27
N GLU A 35 0.59 -6.89 -1.23
CA GLU A 35 1.31 -8.16 -1.06
C GLU A 35 2.80 -7.92 -0.80
N HIS A 36 3.44 -7.02 -1.55
CA HIS A 36 4.84 -6.65 -1.33
C HIS A 36 5.09 -6.00 0.03
N ILE A 37 4.20 -5.11 0.51
CA ILE A 37 4.29 -4.54 1.86
C ILE A 37 4.32 -5.65 2.93
N ILE A 38 3.47 -6.67 2.78
CA ILE A 38 3.40 -7.80 3.71
C ILE A 38 4.68 -8.63 3.63
N GLU A 39 5.18 -8.91 2.43
CA GLU A 39 6.41 -9.69 2.22
C GLU A 39 7.63 -8.97 2.81
N ASP A 40 7.83 -7.69 2.50
CA ASP A 40 8.99 -6.91 2.95
C ASP A 40 9.00 -6.71 4.47
N SER A 41 7.81 -6.51 5.07
CA SER A 41 7.66 -6.34 6.52
C SER A 41 7.85 -7.62 7.33
N SER A 42 7.99 -8.78 6.69
CA SER A 42 8.22 -10.07 7.37
C SER A 42 9.52 -10.12 8.19
N SER A 43 10.49 -9.27 7.84
CA SER A 43 11.77 -9.12 8.54
C SER A 43 11.77 -8.01 9.60
N ALA A 44 10.73 -7.16 9.62
CA ALA A 44 10.60 -6.09 10.60
C ALA A 44 10.38 -6.65 12.01
N ALA A 45 10.74 -5.84 13.01
CA ALA A 45 10.42 -6.11 14.40
C ALA A 45 8.90 -6.31 14.56
N PRO A 46 8.42 -7.28 15.37
CA PRO A 46 6.99 -7.59 15.45
C PRO A 46 6.10 -6.38 15.73
N ASP A 47 6.52 -5.50 16.64
CA ASP A 47 5.80 -4.27 17.01
C ASP A 47 5.68 -3.24 15.89
N MET A 48 6.50 -3.35 14.83
CA MET A 48 6.49 -2.48 13.66
C MET A 48 5.88 -3.15 12.42
N ARG A 49 5.53 -4.44 12.50
CA ARG A 49 4.93 -5.18 11.40
C ARG A 49 3.46 -4.78 11.23
N PRO A 50 2.97 -4.46 10.02
CA PRO A 50 1.57 -4.18 9.80
C PRO A 50 0.73 -5.45 9.94
N LEU A 51 -0.46 -5.34 10.55
CA LEU A 51 -1.49 -6.37 10.48
C LEU A 51 -2.03 -6.42 9.05
N PRO A 52 -1.94 -7.55 8.32
CA PRO A 52 -2.28 -7.63 6.90
C PRO A 52 -3.70 -7.13 6.55
N GLU A 53 -4.67 -7.40 7.42
CA GLU A 53 -6.07 -6.98 7.26
C GLU A 53 -6.31 -5.49 7.52
N SER A 54 -5.35 -4.80 8.15
CA SER A 54 -5.44 -3.37 8.44
C SER A 54 -4.83 -2.48 7.37
N ILE A 55 -4.02 -3.06 6.46
CA ILE A 55 -3.38 -2.33 5.36
C ILE A 55 -4.47 -1.80 4.43
N THR A 56 -4.63 -0.48 4.44
CA THR A 56 -5.73 0.23 3.79
C THR A 56 -5.19 1.32 2.88
N LEU A 57 -5.63 1.32 1.63
CA LEU A 57 -5.39 2.42 0.70
C LEU A 57 -6.13 3.67 1.18
N LEU A 58 -5.40 4.77 1.35
CA LEU A 58 -5.94 6.07 1.72
C LEU A 58 -6.19 6.94 0.49
N GLU A 59 -5.14 7.11 -0.33
CA GLU A 59 -5.17 7.91 -1.56
C GLU A 59 -4.27 7.29 -2.64
N GLN A 60 -4.57 7.59 -3.91
CA GLN A 60 -3.72 7.27 -5.06
C GLN A 60 -3.37 8.59 -5.79
N PRO A 61 -2.32 9.31 -5.34
CA PRO A 61 -1.96 10.62 -5.87
C PRO A 61 -1.50 10.59 -7.34
N GLU A 62 -0.87 9.49 -7.78
CA GLU A 62 -0.42 9.28 -9.17
C GLU A 62 -0.75 7.84 -9.61
N GLU A 63 -0.70 7.56 -10.92
CA GLU A 63 -1.14 6.27 -11.51
C GLU A 63 -0.50 5.06 -10.82
N ASP A 64 0.76 5.16 -10.42
CA ASP A 64 1.52 4.08 -9.80
C ASP A 64 1.95 4.39 -8.36
N LEU A 65 1.33 5.37 -7.67
CA LEU A 65 1.71 5.75 -6.31
C LEU A 65 0.53 5.59 -5.36
N PHE A 66 0.73 4.86 -4.27
CA PHE A 66 -0.28 4.48 -3.29
C PHE A 66 0.10 5.02 -1.91
N PHE A 67 -0.73 5.88 -1.35
CA PHE A 67 -0.63 6.30 0.03
C PHE A 67 -1.51 5.40 0.89
N TYR A 68 -0.92 4.70 1.85
CA TYR A 68 -1.61 3.72 2.68
C TYR A 68 -1.34 3.94 4.16
N ALA A 69 -2.20 3.34 4.98
CA ALA A 69 -1.98 3.18 6.41
C ALA A 69 -2.28 1.76 6.88
N ALA A 70 -1.72 1.40 8.01
CA ALA A 70 -1.95 0.13 8.69
C ALA A 70 -1.84 0.30 10.21
N THR A 71 -2.45 -0.63 10.94
CA THR A 71 -2.16 -0.82 12.36
C THR A 71 -1.05 -1.86 12.48
N THR A 72 -0.06 -1.60 13.34
CA THR A 72 1.01 -2.58 13.60
C THR A 72 0.56 -3.66 14.60
N GLU A 73 1.23 -4.82 14.63
CA GLU A 73 0.97 -5.85 15.64
C GLU A 73 1.19 -5.31 17.07
N GLY A 74 2.07 -4.32 17.22
CA GLY A 74 2.32 -3.60 18.47
C GLY A 74 1.28 -2.53 18.82
N GLY A 75 0.20 -2.40 18.05
CA GLY A 75 -0.86 -1.43 18.31
C GLY A 75 -0.53 0.01 17.91
N GLY A 76 0.59 0.25 17.22
CA GLY A 76 0.96 1.54 16.63
C GLY A 76 0.32 1.78 15.26
N VAL A 77 0.64 2.90 14.63
CA VAL A 77 0.21 3.24 13.27
C VAL A 77 1.42 3.24 12.36
N LEU A 78 1.21 2.71 11.16
CA LEU A 78 2.17 2.72 10.07
C LEU A 78 1.53 3.45 8.89
N LEU A 79 2.30 4.29 8.23
CA LEU A 79 1.93 4.91 6.97
C LEU A 79 3.01 4.64 5.93
N GLY A 80 2.66 4.72 4.65
CA GLY A 80 3.65 4.70 3.60
C GLY A 80 3.12 5.22 2.28
N VAL A 81 4.05 5.70 1.47
CA VAL A 81 3.82 6.06 0.07
C VAL A 81 4.68 5.11 -0.75
N VAL A 82 4.03 4.23 -1.52
CA VAL A 82 4.69 3.14 -2.24
C VAL A 82 4.22 3.05 -3.67
N ASP A 83 5.04 2.47 -4.54
CA ASP A 83 4.70 2.16 -5.91
C ASP A 83 4.01 0.78 -6.06
N ALA A 84 3.60 0.44 -7.29
CA ALA A 84 2.96 -0.84 -7.61
C ALA A 84 3.84 -2.09 -7.35
N SER A 85 5.14 -1.90 -7.14
CA SER A 85 6.10 -2.95 -6.76
C SER A 85 6.38 -2.98 -5.25
N GLY A 86 5.70 -2.15 -4.46
CA GLY A 86 5.94 -2.01 -3.02
C GLY A 86 7.15 -1.14 -2.67
N GLY A 87 7.84 -0.59 -3.67
CA GLY A 87 8.98 0.31 -3.48
C GLY A 87 8.52 1.67 -2.96
N GLY A 88 9.18 2.19 -1.92
CA GLY A 88 8.90 3.54 -1.45
C GLY A 88 9.32 3.80 -0.01
N VAL A 89 8.60 4.70 0.64
CA VAL A 89 8.89 5.13 2.02
C VAL A 89 7.77 4.66 2.93
N THR A 90 8.15 3.96 3.99
CA THR A 90 7.25 3.51 5.04
C THR A 90 7.77 4.00 6.39
N CYS A 91 6.86 4.53 7.20
CA CYS A 91 7.17 5.09 8.50
C CYS A 91 6.15 4.58 9.52
N GLY A 92 6.64 4.24 10.72
CA GLY A 92 5.81 3.73 11.79
C GLY A 92 6.00 4.55 13.06
N SER A 93 4.93 4.65 13.84
CA SER A 93 5.01 5.12 15.22
C SER A 93 5.49 4.01 16.15
N LEU A 94 5.88 4.39 17.35
CA LEU A 94 6.02 3.44 18.45
C LEU A 94 4.68 2.76 18.78
N ALA A 95 4.76 1.66 19.54
CA ALA A 95 3.60 0.96 20.09
C ALA A 95 2.65 1.93 20.82
N ASP A 96 1.35 1.64 20.73
CA ASP A 96 0.25 2.41 21.31
C ASP A 96 0.08 3.87 20.84
N SER A 97 0.98 4.41 20.01
CA SER A 97 0.76 5.71 19.37
C SER A 97 -0.39 5.62 18.37
N THR A 98 -1.24 6.64 18.39
CA THR A 98 -2.41 6.74 17.52
C THR A 98 -2.13 7.52 16.24
N GLU A 99 -0.98 8.16 16.13
CA GLU A 99 -0.60 8.94 14.96
C GLU A 99 0.85 8.73 14.56
N VAL A 100 1.13 9.04 13.30
CA VAL A 100 2.47 9.07 12.71
C VAL A 100 2.52 10.16 11.65
N GLU A 101 3.60 10.94 11.66
CA GLU A 101 3.96 11.87 10.59
C GLU A 101 5.25 11.39 9.94
N CYS A 102 5.36 11.52 8.61
CA CYS A 102 6.58 11.24 7.91
C CYS A 102 6.81 12.16 6.71
N GLY A 103 8.06 12.62 6.57
CA GLY A 103 8.56 13.14 5.30
C GLY A 103 9.04 12.00 4.40
N PHE A 104 8.82 12.14 3.09
CA PHE A 104 9.27 11.18 2.09
C PHE A 104 9.87 11.91 0.89
N GLY A 105 10.77 11.21 0.19
CA GLY A 105 11.35 11.69 -1.05
C GLY A 105 11.67 10.54 -2.00
N PHE A 106 11.41 10.74 -3.29
CA PHE A 106 11.76 9.83 -4.37
C PHE A 106 12.74 10.51 -5.32
N ALA A 107 13.67 9.76 -5.89
CA ALA A 107 14.63 10.29 -6.86
C ALA A 107 14.09 10.26 -8.30
N GLU A 108 13.20 9.32 -8.62
CA GLU A 108 12.65 9.11 -9.96
C GLU A 108 11.16 8.70 -9.87
N PRO A 109 10.21 9.60 -10.22
CA PRO A 109 10.41 11.04 -10.41
C PRO A 109 10.91 11.72 -9.12
N GLU A 110 11.58 12.87 -9.26
CA GLU A 110 11.96 13.65 -8.08
C GLU A 110 10.70 14.19 -7.41
N LEU A 111 10.36 13.61 -6.25
CA LEU A 111 9.21 13.98 -5.45
C LEU A 111 9.64 14.21 -4.02
N HIS A 112 9.06 15.21 -3.37
CA HIS A 112 9.24 15.48 -1.95
C HIS A 112 7.85 15.67 -1.35
N GLY A 113 7.59 15.06 -0.21
CA GLY A 113 6.28 15.17 0.42
C GLY A 113 6.28 14.88 1.90
N ALA A 114 5.17 15.23 2.54
CA ALA A 114 4.89 14.93 3.94
C ALA A 114 3.53 14.23 4.02
N ALA A 115 3.44 13.25 4.90
CA ALA A 115 2.23 12.51 5.17
C ALA A 115 2.00 12.48 6.69
N TRP A 116 0.75 12.61 7.10
CA TRP A 116 0.30 12.38 8.47
C TRP A 116 -0.89 11.44 8.45
N VAL A 117 -0.94 10.53 9.42
CA VAL A 117 -2.05 9.60 9.62
C VAL A 117 -2.35 9.50 11.11
N GLU A 118 -3.63 9.54 11.44
CA GLU A 118 -4.16 9.25 12.77
C GLU A 118 -5.21 8.14 12.69
N ARG A 119 -5.15 7.18 13.63
CA ARG A 119 -6.18 6.16 13.79
C ARG A 119 -7.49 6.80 14.23
N ALA A 120 -8.51 6.67 13.38
CA ALA A 120 -9.85 7.19 13.63
C ALA A 120 -10.89 6.09 13.31
N PRO A 121 -11.25 5.23 14.29
CA PRO A 121 -12.14 4.08 14.03
C PRO A 121 -13.54 4.43 13.51
N ALA A 122 -13.96 5.69 13.63
CA ALA A 122 -15.21 6.20 13.10
C ALA A 122 -15.11 6.68 11.64
N ALA A 123 -13.90 6.84 11.09
CA ALA A 123 -13.68 7.21 9.70
C ALA A 123 -13.96 6.02 8.77
N PRO A 124 -14.36 6.24 7.50
CA PRO A 124 -14.73 5.17 6.57
C PRO A 124 -13.66 4.09 6.34
N ASN A 125 -12.39 4.50 6.39
CA ASN A 125 -11.21 3.65 6.23
C ASN A 125 -10.47 3.42 7.55
N GLY A 126 -11.02 3.87 8.68
CA GLY A 126 -10.39 3.75 10.00
C GLY A 126 -9.28 4.77 10.29
N PHE A 127 -9.03 5.73 9.40
CA PHE A 127 -7.94 6.71 9.54
C PHE A 127 -8.35 8.13 9.11
N HIS A 128 -7.85 9.13 9.82
CA HIS A 128 -7.67 10.47 9.26
C HIS A 128 -6.29 10.56 8.64
N HIS A 129 -6.16 11.35 7.57
CA HIS A 129 -4.88 11.50 6.89
C HIS A 129 -4.76 12.85 6.20
N GLU A 130 -3.51 13.28 6.05
CA GLU A 130 -3.11 14.41 5.22
C GLU A 130 -1.91 13.99 4.38
N LEU A 131 -1.93 14.33 3.09
CA LEU A 131 -0.83 14.13 2.16
C LEU A 131 -0.50 15.45 1.46
N ARG A 132 0.78 15.82 1.46
CA ARG A 132 1.26 17.05 0.82
C ARG A 132 2.50 16.78 0.00
N PHE A 133 2.46 17.20 -1.27
CA PHE A 133 3.64 17.27 -2.14
C PHE A 133 4.22 18.68 -2.16
N PHE A 134 5.52 18.76 -2.37
CA PHE A 134 6.27 20.01 -2.50
C PHE A 134 6.88 20.12 -3.89
N GLY A 135 6.96 21.35 -4.43
CA GLY A 135 7.54 21.59 -5.74
C GLY A 135 9.07 21.54 -5.76
N SER A 136 9.71 21.49 -4.59
CA SER A 136 11.17 21.37 -4.45
C SER A 136 11.60 20.88 -3.06
N GLU A 137 12.83 20.37 -2.95
CA GLU A 137 13.47 20.03 -1.66
C GLU A 137 13.53 21.25 -0.71
N ALA A 138 13.69 22.46 -1.26
CA ALA A 138 13.74 23.69 -0.47
C ALA A 138 12.39 23.99 0.20
N GLU A 139 11.27 23.79 -0.52
CA GLU A 139 9.92 23.93 0.04
C GLU A 139 9.64 22.86 1.10
N TYR A 140 10.03 21.62 0.84
CA TYR A 140 9.95 20.51 1.79
C TYR A 140 10.72 20.82 3.08
N THR A 141 11.98 21.26 2.95
CA THR A 141 12.82 21.62 4.10
C THR A 141 12.22 22.79 4.88
N ALA A 142 11.71 23.81 4.20
CA ALA A 142 11.07 24.96 4.83
C ALA A 142 9.79 24.58 5.60
N TYR A 143 9.03 23.60 5.10
CA TYR A 143 7.85 23.09 5.79
C TYR A 143 8.22 22.48 7.15
N PHE A 144 9.16 21.54 7.18
CA PHE A 144 9.57 20.90 8.43
C PHE A 144 10.28 21.86 9.39
N ALA A 145 11.03 22.84 8.89
CA ALA A 145 11.63 23.88 9.72
C ALA A 145 10.61 24.84 10.37
N ALA A 146 9.40 24.91 9.83
CA ALA A 146 8.33 25.77 10.34
C ALA A 146 7.40 25.06 11.33
N LEU A 147 7.46 23.73 11.44
CA LEU A 147 6.71 22.98 12.44
C LEU A 147 7.27 23.31 13.85
N PRO A 148 6.42 23.54 14.85
CA PRO A 148 6.89 23.68 16.21
C PRO A 148 7.60 22.39 16.62
N GLU A 149 8.77 22.50 17.26
CA GLU A 149 9.40 21.34 17.91
C GLU A 149 8.36 20.75 18.86
N SER A 150 7.91 19.52 18.58
CA SER A 150 6.95 18.80 19.40
C SER A 150 7.52 18.69 20.82
N ALA A 151 6.88 19.38 21.77
CA ALA A 151 7.30 19.49 23.17
C ALA A 151 6.96 18.25 23.99
#